data_AF-A0A9P0QP67-F1
#
_entry.id   AF-A0A9P0QP67-F1
#
_cell.length_a   1.000
_cell.length_b   1.000
_cell.length_c   1.000
_cell.angle_alpha   90.00
_cell.angle_beta   90.00
_cell.angle_gamma   90.00
#
_symmetry.space_group_name_H-M   'P 1'
#
loop_
_entity.id
_entity.type
_entity.pdbx_description
1 polymer ?
#
loop_
_entity_poly.entity_id
_entity_poly.type
_entity_poly.pdbx_seq_one_letter_code
_entity_poly.pdbx_strand_id
1 'polypeptide(L)'
;MGKRSKNFKELYPNPVPITLSTDAYGINLPDIIPHNPISWLIFGLRYLQIQAKSIPSNVVRVDFEDDVFKVLDPTDMNRLWSHGFFGKGSLSRSDPNWADRTSARLGLDDDTQQGRNASEEITKQRREERKRFKLERAKVQNLELKQRQGALNEDEEVELNDLRETLNNLKKIVPARKAISTTSNSLREEDEVLLIEGLDNLEYLQLQAVESFYLKFALGAIDIFEQNESLSSLELFKKCNSIDSKFMLNYVVYHHFRSLGWCARSGIKFGCDMLLYKRGPPFSHAEFGILIIPTKQEFINWIDVSSVARVVGGVKKNLVLCYVDEPIEDIELSEVSDIASLLKLYKVTEILYRRWTPSKSRD
;
A
#
# COMPACT_ATOMS: atom_id res chain seq x y z
N MET A 1 23.49 4.66 22.44
CA MET A 1 23.26 5.28 21.12
C MET A 1 21.77 5.27 20.81
N GLY A 2 21.13 6.44 20.79
CA GLY A 2 19.70 6.55 20.48
C GLY A 2 19.43 6.12 19.04
N LYS A 3 18.48 5.21 18.84
CA LYS A 3 18.00 4.80 17.51
C LYS A 3 17.61 6.06 16.74
N ARG A 4 18.26 6.33 15.60
CA ARG A 4 17.72 7.28 14.60
C ARG A 4 16.32 6.77 14.26
N SER A 5 15.30 7.43 14.79
CA SER A 5 13.94 7.28 14.30
C SER A 5 14.01 7.44 12.79
N LYS A 6 13.56 6.46 12.01
CA LYS A 6 13.46 6.60 10.55
C LYS A 6 12.78 7.93 10.28
N ASN A 7 13.46 8.85 9.61
CA ASN A 7 12.88 10.12 9.28
C ASN A 7 11.90 9.86 8.13
N PHE A 8 10.64 9.57 8.45
CA PHE A 8 9.63 9.24 7.45
C PHE A 8 9.45 10.33 6.39
N LYS A 9 9.83 11.58 6.71
CA LYS A 9 9.87 12.68 5.73
C LYS A 9 10.96 12.49 4.67
N GLU A 10 12.09 11.89 5.02
CA GLU A 10 13.16 11.58 4.06
C GLU A 10 12.79 10.36 3.20
N LEU A 11 12.12 9.37 3.79
CA LEU A 11 11.72 8.14 3.08
C LEU A 11 10.52 8.34 2.15
N TYR A 12 9.57 9.19 2.53
CA TYR A 12 8.35 9.47 1.77
C TYR A 12 8.17 10.99 1.65
N PRO A 13 9.02 11.65 0.83
CA PRO A 13 9.04 13.10 0.73
C PRO A 13 7.79 13.64 0.03
N ASN A 14 7.35 12.97 -1.03
CA ASN A 14 6.35 13.45 -1.96
C ASN A 14 5.12 12.53 -2.00
N PRO A 15 3.91 13.07 -2.22
CA PRO A 15 2.68 12.27 -2.30
C PRO A 15 2.42 11.65 -3.69
N VAL A 16 3.11 12.13 -4.74
CA VAL A 16 2.99 11.66 -6.13
C VAL A 16 4.36 11.58 -6.80
N PRO A 17 4.57 10.69 -7.78
CA PRO A 17 5.87 10.42 -8.39
C PRO A 17 6.24 11.43 -9.49
N ILE A 18 5.83 12.68 -9.33
CA ILE A 18 6.13 13.78 -10.27
C ILE A 18 7.29 14.59 -9.70
N THR A 19 8.25 14.91 -10.55
CA THR A 19 9.32 15.86 -10.22
C THR A 19 8.87 17.28 -10.56
N LEU A 20 8.82 18.14 -9.55
CA LEU A 20 8.54 19.56 -9.74
C LEU A 20 9.76 20.25 -10.35
N SER A 21 9.55 21.24 -11.23
CA SER A 21 10.64 22.05 -11.79
C SER A 21 11.45 22.77 -10.71
N THR A 22 10.82 23.12 -9.59
CA THR A 22 11.50 23.71 -8.41
C THR A 22 12.55 22.76 -7.85
N ASP A 23 12.19 21.48 -7.70
CA ASP A 23 13.04 20.46 -7.08
C ASP A 23 14.14 20.01 -8.05
N ALA A 24 13.79 19.84 -9.33
CA ALA A 24 14.74 19.43 -10.36
C ALA A 24 15.84 20.48 -10.61
N TYR A 25 15.50 21.76 -10.49
CA TYR A 25 16.40 22.86 -10.82
C TYR A 25 16.93 23.64 -9.62
N GLY A 26 16.46 23.33 -8.41
CA GLY A 26 16.82 24.04 -7.18
C GLY A 26 16.36 25.50 -7.16
N ILE A 27 15.30 25.83 -7.89
CA ILE A 27 14.77 27.20 -8.02
C ILE A 27 13.49 27.30 -7.19
N ASN A 28 13.59 27.90 -6.01
CA ASN A 28 12.44 28.19 -5.17
C ASN A 28 11.83 29.54 -5.55
N LEU A 29 10.50 29.58 -5.69
CA LEU A 29 9.75 30.82 -5.83
C LEU A 29 9.67 31.49 -4.45
N PRO A 30 10.16 32.74 -4.30
CA PRO A 30 10.08 33.45 -3.02
C PRO A 30 8.64 33.89 -2.74
N ASP A 31 8.33 34.11 -1.46
CA ASP A 31 7.06 34.71 -1.07
C ASP A 31 6.95 36.13 -1.62
N ILE A 32 5.77 36.46 -2.17
CA ILE A 32 5.48 37.78 -2.71
C ILE A 32 5.04 38.70 -1.57
N ILE A 33 5.78 39.78 -1.35
CA ILE A 33 5.42 40.86 -0.44
C ILE A 33 4.72 41.95 -1.27
N PRO A 34 3.39 42.12 -1.18
CA PRO A 34 2.62 42.88 -2.18
C PRO A 34 3.06 44.34 -2.34
N HIS A 35 3.49 44.97 -1.25
CA HIS A 35 3.90 46.38 -1.19
C HIS A 35 5.37 46.62 -1.59
N ASN A 36 6.17 45.57 -1.81
CA ASN A 36 7.58 45.71 -2.15
C ASN A 36 7.81 45.40 -3.65
N PRO A 37 8.12 46.41 -4.49
CA PRO A 37 8.34 46.19 -5.91
C PRO A 37 9.56 45.28 -6.21
N ILE A 38 10.56 45.25 -5.32
CA ILE A 38 11.73 44.36 -5.46
C ILE A 38 11.32 42.89 -5.27
N SER A 39 10.37 42.61 -4.38
CA SER A 39 9.84 41.25 -4.19
C SER A 39 9.20 40.71 -5.47
N TRP A 40 8.40 41.54 -6.16
CA TRP A 40 7.83 41.22 -7.46
C TRP A 40 8.90 41.00 -8.54
N LEU A 41 9.94 41.82 -8.56
CA LEU A 41 11.04 41.68 -9.53
C LEU A 41 11.81 40.38 -9.32
N ILE A 42 12.14 40.03 -8.07
CA ILE A 42 12.82 38.75 -7.76
C ILE A 42 11.92 37.56 -8.10
N PHE A 43 10.63 37.62 -7.73
CA PHE A 43 9.66 36.59 -8.09
C PHE A 43 9.57 36.41 -9.61
N GLY A 44 9.43 37.51 -10.36
CA GLY A 44 9.35 37.51 -11.82
C GLY A 44 10.61 36.91 -12.46
N LEU A 45 11.81 37.28 -11.98
CA LEU A 45 13.05 36.70 -12.46
C LEU A 45 13.13 35.19 -12.20
N ARG A 46 12.75 34.73 -10.99
CA ARG A 46 12.74 33.29 -10.66
C ARG A 46 11.70 32.52 -11.48
N TYR A 47 10.53 33.10 -11.69
CA TYR A 47 9.48 32.54 -12.53
C TYR A 47 9.95 32.39 -13.99
N LEU A 48 10.58 33.42 -14.55
CA LEU A 48 11.16 33.36 -15.90
C LEU A 48 12.27 32.30 -16.00
N GLN A 49 13.12 32.16 -14.98
CA GLN A 49 14.13 31.10 -14.94
C GLN A 49 13.52 29.70 -14.94
N ILE A 50 12.36 29.50 -14.32
CA ILE A 50 11.64 28.22 -14.34
C ILE A 50 11.03 27.97 -15.71
N GLN A 51 10.36 28.97 -16.31
CA GLN A 51 9.74 28.86 -17.62
C GLN A 51 10.75 28.66 -18.76
N ALA A 52 11.97 29.15 -18.60
CA ALA A 52 13.04 28.98 -19.58
C ALA A 52 13.66 27.57 -19.58
N LYS A 53 13.34 26.73 -18.60
CA LYS A 53 13.83 25.35 -18.51
C LYS A 53 12.79 24.37 -19.04
N SER A 54 13.26 23.24 -19.54
CA SER A 54 12.38 22.15 -19.96
C SER A 54 11.59 21.61 -18.77
N ILE A 55 10.50 20.91 -19.05
CA ILE A 55 9.78 20.19 -18.00
C ILE A 55 10.61 18.95 -17.65
N PRO A 56 10.98 18.72 -16.38
CA PRO A 56 11.74 17.53 -16.02
C PRO A 56 10.87 16.28 -16.23
N SER A 57 11.28 15.42 -17.16
CA SER A 57 10.61 14.16 -17.47
C SER A 57 11.38 13.00 -16.87
N ASN A 58 10.91 12.48 -15.74
CA ASN A 58 11.40 11.23 -15.17
C ASN A 58 10.27 10.21 -15.26
N VAL A 59 10.03 9.69 -16.46
CA VAL A 59 8.93 8.75 -16.71
C VAL A 59 9.40 7.35 -16.39
N VAL A 60 8.62 6.63 -15.58
CA VAL A 60 8.92 5.26 -15.17
C VAL A 60 8.48 4.29 -16.26
N ARG A 61 9.36 3.37 -16.64
CA ARG A 61 9.01 2.29 -17.58
C ARG A 61 8.22 1.20 -16.87
N VAL A 62 7.10 0.80 -17.46
CA VAL A 62 6.25 -0.30 -16.99
C VAL A 62 6.07 -1.27 -18.15
N ASP A 63 6.37 -2.54 -17.95
CA ASP A 63 6.14 -3.57 -18.96
C ASP A 63 4.79 -4.25 -18.69
N PHE A 64 3.98 -4.39 -19.74
CA PHE A 64 2.68 -5.06 -19.69
C PHE A 64 2.80 -6.46 -20.31
N GLU A 65 2.63 -7.48 -19.47
CA GLU A 65 2.75 -8.89 -19.83
C GLU A 65 1.76 -9.71 -19.00
N ASP A 66 1.09 -10.68 -19.64
CA ASP A 66 0.15 -11.60 -18.97
C ASP A 66 -0.96 -10.91 -18.16
N ASP A 67 -1.52 -9.82 -18.68
CA ASP A 67 -2.49 -8.95 -17.98
C ASP A 67 -1.97 -8.30 -16.69
N VAL A 68 -0.65 -8.26 -16.51
CA VAL A 68 0.02 -7.67 -15.36
C VAL A 68 0.90 -6.49 -15.78
N PHE A 69 0.74 -5.36 -15.10
CA PHE A 69 1.62 -4.19 -15.22
C PHE A 69 2.80 -4.34 -14.25
N LYS A 70 3.99 -4.62 -14.78
CA LYS A 70 5.21 -4.90 -14.01
C LYS A 70 6.19 -3.74 -14.11
N VAL A 71 6.76 -3.34 -12.98
CA VAL A 71 7.94 -2.47 -12.92
C VAL A 71 9.10 -3.29 -12.42
N LEU A 72 10.13 -3.44 -13.25
CA LEU A 72 11.27 -4.30 -12.99
C LEU A 72 12.44 -3.55 -12.35
N ASP A 73 12.62 -2.27 -12.70
CA ASP A 73 13.75 -1.49 -12.20
C ASP A 73 13.59 -1.15 -10.69
N PRO A 74 14.55 -1.53 -9.82
CA PRO A 74 14.44 -1.31 -8.38
C PRO A 74 14.31 0.16 -7.98
N THR A 75 14.90 1.09 -8.76
CA THR A 75 14.86 2.52 -8.44
C THR A 75 13.47 3.10 -8.72
N ASP A 76 12.88 2.71 -9.84
CA ASP A 76 11.53 3.08 -10.22
C ASP A 76 10.47 2.44 -9.32
N MET A 77 10.67 1.17 -8.93
CA MET A 77 9.82 0.50 -7.94
C MET A 77 9.78 1.27 -6.62
N ASN A 78 10.96 1.64 -6.11
CA ASN A 78 11.08 2.42 -4.89
C ASN A 78 10.49 3.82 -5.05
N ARG A 79 10.65 4.45 -6.21
CA ARG A 79 10.10 5.77 -6.48
C ARG A 79 8.57 5.76 -6.48
N LEU A 80 7.93 4.85 -7.24
CA LEU A 80 6.47 4.74 -7.28
C LEU A 80 5.88 4.43 -5.90
N TRP A 81 6.54 3.57 -5.13
CA TRP A 81 6.10 3.25 -3.79
C TRP A 81 6.30 4.40 -2.80
N SER A 82 7.50 4.99 -2.76
CA SER A 82 7.84 6.09 -1.83
C SER A 82 7.07 7.38 -2.13
N HIS A 83 6.76 7.62 -3.41
CA HIS A 83 6.09 8.81 -3.91
C HIS A 83 4.60 8.54 -4.20
N GLY A 84 3.87 8.01 -3.23
CA GLY A 84 2.41 7.88 -3.32
C GLY A 84 1.84 6.47 -3.20
N PHE A 85 2.67 5.49 -2.79
CA PHE A 85 2.28 4.12 -2.44
C PHE A 85 1.59 3.37 -3.58
N PHE A 86 2.06 3.56 -4.81
CA PHE A 86 1.54 2.87 -5.97
C PHE A 86 2.07 1.44 -6.06
N GLY A 87 1.24 0.52 -6.56
CA GLY A 87 1.61 -0.85 -6.84
C GLY A 87 1.84 -1.70 -5.59
N LYS A 88 2.24 -2.95 -5.77
CA LYS A 88 2.53 -3.88 -4.67
C LYS A 88 3.67 -4.79 -5.11
N GLY A 89 4.67 -4.94 -4.25
CA GLY A 89 5.77 -5.87 -4.50
C GLY A 89 5.25 -7.31 -4.60
N SER A 90 5.78 -8.08 -5.56
CA SER A 90 5.41 -9.48 -5.76
C SER A 90 5.91 -10.37 -4.62
N LEU A 91 7.05 -10.01 -3.99
CA LEU A 91 7.73 -10.80 -2.96
C LEU A 91 7.84 -10.08 -1.59
N SER A 92 7.40 -8.83 -1.52
CA SER A 92 7.36 -7.99 -0.32
C SER A 92 5.93 -7.66 0.09
N ARG A 93 5.72 -7.43 1.40
CA ARG A 93 4.37 -7.12 1.91
C ARG A 93 4.04 -5.64 1.87
N SER A 94 5.07 -4.79 1.94
CA SER A 94 4.94 -3.34 2.01
C SER A 94 5.87 -2.67 1.02
N ASP A 95 7.01 -2.15 1.47
CA ASP A 95 8.03 -1.58 0.60
C ASP A 95 8.67 -2.70 -0.26
N PRO A 96 8.99 -2.46 -1.54
CA PRO A 96 9.73 -3.40 -2.37
C PRO A 96 11.17 -3.52 -1.88
N ASN A 97 11.43 -4.49 -1.01
CA ASN A 97 12.70 -4.66 -0.30
C ASN A 97 13.20 -6.10 -0.31
N TRP A 98 12.68 -6.95 -1.20
CA TRP A 98 13.03 -8.35 -1.22
C TRP A 98 14.53 -8.57 -1.41
N ALA A 99 15.17 -7.79 -2.29
CA ALA A 99 16.61 -7.86 -2.54
C ALA A 99 17.41 -7.54 -1.25
N ASP A 100 17.19 -6.37 -0.65
CA ASP A 100 17.81 -5.94 0.62
C ASP A 100 17.59 -6.96 1.75
N ARG A 101 16.42 -7.60 1.80
CA ARG A 101 16.10 -8.61 2.81
C ARG A 101 16.84 -9.92 2.57
N THR A 102 17.01 -10.28 1.30
CA THR A 102 17.68 -11.51 0.89
C THR A 102 19.19 -11.37 1.04
N SER A 103 19.78 -10.24 0.67
CA SER A 103 21.20 -9.96 0.91
C SER A 103 21.53 -9.98 2.40
N ALA A 104 20.72 -9.32 3.24
CA ALA A 104 20.88 -9.35 4.69
C ALA A 104 20.70 -10.76 5.28
N ARG A 105 19.79 -11.57 4.73
CA ARG A 105 19.61 -12.98 5.14
C ARG A 105 20.81 -13.85 4.77
N LEU A 106 21.41 -13.62 3.61
CA LEU A 106 22.56 -14.36 3.08
C LEU A 106 23.90 -13.86 3.65
N GLY A 107 23.90 -12.75 4.40
CA GLY A 107 25.12 -12.16 4.94
C GLY A 107 26.01 -11.49 3.88
N LEU A 108 25.41 -11.08 2.77
CA LEU A 108 26.11 -10.42 1.65
C LEU A 108 26.21 -8.89 1.81
N ASP A 109 25.52 -8.32 2.80
CA ASP A 109 25.50 -6.87 3.04
C ASP A 109 26.72 -6.40 3.85
N ASP A 110 27.32 -5.29 3.41
CA ASP A 110 28.14 -4.42 4.26
C ASP A 110 27.24 -3.77 5.34
N ASP A 111 27.75 -3.66 6.58
CA ASP A 111 27.07 -3.25 7.83
C ASP A 111 26.15 -1.99 7.78
N THR A 112 26.17 -1.22 6.69
CA THR A 112 25.48 0.06 6.51
C THR A 112 23.97 -0.03 6.22
N GLN A 113 23.43 -1.14 5.71
CA GLN A 113 22.03 -1.21 5.21
C GLN A 113 21.00 -1.85 6.16
N GLN A 114 21.42 -2.40 7.31
CA GLN A 114 20.56 -3.09 8.29
C GLN A 114 19.36 -2.23 8.80
N GLY A 115 19.41 -0.91 8.64
CA GLY A 115 18.34 0.00 9.08
C GLY A 115 17.02 -0.09 8.29
N ARG A 116 17.01 -0.58 7.04
CA ARG A 116 15.79 -0.60 6.21
C ARG A 116 14.83 -1.73 6.57
N ASN A 117 15.30 -2.90 6.97
CA ASN A 117 14.49 -4.13 7.12
C ASN A 117 13.76 -4.32 8.46
N ALA A 118 13.92 -3.38 9.41
CA ALA A 118 13.47 -3.56 10.78
C ALA A 118 11.95 -3.80 10.97
N SER A 119 11.05 -3.20 10.18
CA SER A 119 9.59 -3.26 10.46
C SER A 119 8.99 -4.65 10.21
N GLU A 120 9.35 -5.28 9.08
CA GLU A 120 8.86 -6.60 8.73
C GLU A 120 9.54 -7.70 9.54
N GLU A 121 10.83 -7.56 9.85
CA GLU A 121 11.55 -8.46 10.77
C GLU A 121 10.96 -8.42 12.18
N ILE A 122 10.71 -7.22 12.72
CA ILE A 122 10.01 -7.05 13.99
C ILE A 122 8.63 -7.72 13.91
N THR A 123 7.93 -7.59 12.78
CA THR A 123 6.63 -8.23 12.59
C THR A 123 6.73 -9.75 12.50
N LYS A 124 7.77 -10.31 11.87
CA LYS A 124 8.06 -11.75 11.80
C LYS A 124 8.38 -12.31 13.17
N GLN A 125 9.30 -11.68 13.91
CA GLN A 125 9.63 -12.02 15.29
C GLN A 125 8.39 -12.01 16.19
N ARG A 126 7.58 -10.94 16.14
CA ARG A 126 6.31 -10.87 16.88
C ARG A 126 5.35 -12.01 16.53
N ARG A 127 5.32 -12.48 15.28
CA ARG A 127 4.46 -13.60 14.86
C ARG A 127 4.99 -14.93 15.36
N GLU A 128 6.29 -15.16 15.31
CA GLU A 128 6.94 -16.36 15.82
C GLU A 128 6.78 -16.46 17.34
N GLU A 129 6.98 -15.36 18.07
CA GLU A 129 6.70 -15.27 19.49
C GLU A 129 5.23 -15.57 19.80
N ARG A 130 4.29 -14.98 19.06
CA ARG A 130 2.86 -15.29 19.21
C ARG A 130 2.55 -16.76 18.90
N LYS A 131 3.24 -17.37 17.93
CA LYS A 131 3.06 -18.78 17.57
C LYS A 131 3.59 -19.69 18.68
N ARG A 132 4.80 -19.43 19.19
CA ARG A 132 5.39 -20.13 20.34
C ARG A 132 4.50 -20.00 21.58
N PHE A 133 4.07 -18.78 21.90
CA PHE A 133 3.15 -18.52 23.02
C PHE A 133 1.83 -19.29 22.88
N LYS A 134 1.23 -19.32 21.68
CA LYS A 134 0.01 -20.11 21.43
C LYS A 134 0.24 -21.61 21.59
N LEU A 135 1.38 -22.12 21.11
CA LEU A 135 1.74 -23.54 21.20
C LEU A 135 1.94 -23.96 22.66
N GLU A 136 2.74 -23.20 23.41
CA GLU A 136 2.97 -23.46 24.84
C GLU A 136 1.66 -23.37 25.64
N ARG A 137 0.83 -22.37 25.36
CA ARG A 137 -0.49 -22.24 25.99
C ARG A 137 -1.41 -23.42 25.68
N ALA A 138 -1.40 -23.94 24.46
CA ALA A 138 -2.17 -25.12 24.10
C ALA A 138 -1.68 -26.38 24.83
N LYS A 139 -0.36 -26.55 24.99
CA LYS A 139 0.22 -27.66 25.79
C LYS A 139 -0.24 -27.59 27.25
N VAL A 140 -0.13 -26.41 27.86
CA VAL A 140 -0.60 -26.20 29.25
C VAL A 140 -2.09 -26.51 29.38
N GLN A 141 -2.93 -26.04 28.46
CA GLN A 141 -4.37 -26.33 28.50
C GLN A 141 -4.66 -27.83 28.38
N ASN A 142 -3.95 -28.56 27.52
CA ASN A 142 -4.12 -30.00 27.39
C ASN A 142 -3.71 -30.75 28.66
N LEU A 143 -2.57 -30.38 29.28
CA LEU A 143 -2.13 -30.96 30.53
C LEU A 143 -3.07 -30.62 31.69
N GLU A 144 -3.59 -29.39 31.78
CA GLU A 144 -4.60 -29.01 32.79
C GLU A 144 -5.91 -29.79 32.61
N LEU A 145 -6.33 -30.07 31.38
CA LEU A 145 -7.49 -30.91 31.11
C LEU A 145 -7.26 -32.35 31.56
N LYS A 146 -6.09 -32.94 31.27
CA LYS A 146 -5.71 -34.26 31.79
C LYS A 146 -5.67 -34.29 33.33
N GLN A 147 -5.18 -33.23 33.97
CA GLN A 147 -5.16 -33.09 35.43
C GLN A 147 -6.57 -33.14 36.01
N ARG A 148 -7.53 -32.43 35.39
CA ARG A 148 -8.94 -32.44 35.78
C ARG A 148 -9.62 -33.80 35.59
N GLN A 149 -9.15 -34.58 34.62
CA GLN A 149 -9.63 -35.95 34.36
C GLN A 149 -8.98 -36.99 35.28
N GLY A 150 -8.01 -36.60 36.12
CA GLY A 150 -7.30 -37.50 37.02
C GLY A 150 -6.34 -38.46 36.30
N ALA A 151 -5.96 -38.16 35.05
CA ALA A 151 -5.13 -39.02 34.20
C ALA A 151 -3.72 -38.45 33.98
N LEU A 152 -3.22 -37.64 34.92
CA LEU A 152 -1.91 -36.98 34.83
C LEU A 152 -0.83 -37.83 35.51
N ASN A 153 0.31 -38.00 34.84
CA ASN A 153 1.48 -38.67 35.41
C ASN A 153 2.38 -37.67 36.17
N GLU A 154 3.24 -38.16 37.07
CA GLU A 154 4.19 -37.32 37.82
C GLU A 154 5.12 -36.52 36.88
N ASP A 155 5.62 -37.14 35.80
CA ASP A 155 6.46 -36.46 34.79
C ASP A 155 5.70 -35.34 34.05
N GLU A 156 4.41 -35.55 33.77
CA GLU A 156 3.55 -34.55 33.13
C GLU A 156 3.20 -33.39 34.08
N GLU A 157 3.21 -33.62 35.40
CA GLU A 157 3.03 -32.58 36.41
C GLU A 157 4.23 -31.64 36.50
N VAL A 158 5.45 -32.19 36.39
CA VAL A 158 6.68 -31.41 36.28
C VAL A 158 6.67 -30.59 34.98
N GLU A 159 6.33 -31.21 33.84
CA GLU A 159 6.22 -30.50 32.55
C GLU A 159 5.19 -29.35 32.61
N LEU A 160 4.05 -29.57 33.27
CA LEU A 160 3.03 -28.54 33.45
C LEU A 160 3.55 -27.33 34.24
N ASN A 161 4.30 -27.56 35.32
CA ASN A 161 4.88 -26.50 36.12
C ASN A 161 5.96 -25.72 35.35
N ASP A 162 6.84 -26.44 34.65
CA ASP A 162 7.86 -25.83 33.79
C ASP A 162 7.23 -24.96 32.69
N LEU A 163 6.21 -25.48 31.99
CA LEU A 163 5.49 -24.73 30.96
C LEU A 163 4.73 -23.50 31.49
N ARG A 164 4.26 -23.55 32.75
CA ARG A 164 3.65 -22.38 33.41
C ARG A 164 4.69 -21.30 33.68
N GLU A 165 5.89 -21.70 34.11
CA GLU A 165 7.01 -20.78 34.27
C GLU A 165 7.48 -20.20 32.93
N THR A 166 7.62 -21.03 31.88
CA THR A 166 7.98 -20.54 30.54
C THR A 166 6.94 -19.54 30.03
N LEU A 167 5.65 -19.81 30.18
CA LEU A 167 4.58 -18.87 29.80
C LEU A 167 4.64 -17.56 30.57
N ASN A 168 4.93 -17.61 31.88
CA ASN A 168 5.09 -16.41 32.70
C ASN A 168 6.32 -15.60 32.28
N ASN A 169 7.42 -16.28 31.95
CA ASN A 169 8.63 -15.64 31.42
C ASN A 169 8.37 -15.03 30.04
N LEU A 170 7.69 -15.74 29.14
CA LEU A 170 7.29 -15.21 27.84
C LEU A 170 6.37 -13.98 27.99
N LYS A 171 5.38 -14.00 28.89
CA LYS A 171 4.54 -12.81 29.17
C LYS A 171 5.36 -11.61 29.66
N LYS A 172 6.39 -11.82 30.47
CA LYS A 172 7.30 -10.78 30.96
C LYS A 172 8.26 -10.27 29.87
N ILE A 173 8.57 -11.10 28.86
CA ILE A 173 9.44 -10.73 27.72
C ILE A 173 8.70 -9.83 26.70
N VAL A 174 7.38 -10.02 26.51
CA VAL A 174 6.57 -9.21 25.57
C VAL A 174 6.71 -7.68 25.79
N PRO A 175 6.77 -7.13 27.02
CA PRO A 175 7.02 -5.71 27.21
C PRO A 175 8.52 -5.29 27.11
N ALA A 176 9.48 -6.22 27.14
CA ALA A 176 10.88 -5.90 27.48
C ALA A 176 11.94 -6.08 26.38
N ARG A 177 11.70 -6.76 25.24
CA ARG A 177 12.73 -6.93 24.20
C ARG A 177 12.50 -6.08 22.95
N LYS A 178 13.35 -5.04 22.82
CA LYS A 178 13.55 -4.16 21.66
C LYS A 178 14.92 -4.39 20.98
N ALA A 179 15.55 -5.53 21.25
CA ALA A 179 16.86 -5.92 20.74
C ALA A 179 16.71 -7.13 19.80
N ILE A 180 17.20 -6.94 18.58
CA ILE A 180 17.17 -7.88 17.47
C ILE A 180 18.05 -9.08 17.86
N SER A 181 17.45 -10.24 18.02
CA SER A 181 18.21 -11.49 18.08
C SER A 181 18.44 -11.98 16.66
N THR A 182 19.70 -12.02 16.24
CA THR A 182 20.19 -12.66 15.02
C THR A 182 19.99 -14.17 15.18
N THR A 183 18.80 -14.66 14.87
CA THR A 183 18.59 -16.10 14.66
C THR A 183 19.37 -16.50 13.43
N SER A 184 20.30 -17.44 13.58
CA SER A 184 20.94 -18.15 12.47
C SER A 184 19.84 -18.81 11.63
N ASN A 185 19.45 -18.15 10.54
CA ASN A 185 18.53 -18.72 9.58
C ASN A 185 19.27 -19.88 8.90
N SER A 186 18.69 -21.08 8.95
CA SER A 186 19.12 -22.17 8.09
C SER A 186 18.99 -21.71 6.63
N LEU A 187 20.07 -21.80 5.86
CA LEU A 187 20.03 -21.55 4.42
C LEU A 187 19.01 -22.52 3.80
N ARG A 188 18.14 -21.98 2.94
CA ARG A 188 17.21 -22.79 2.15
C ARG A 188 17.95 -23.30 0.91
N GLU A 189 17.51 -24.40 0.31
CA GLU A 189 18.11 -24.89 -0.94
C GLU A 189 18.04 -23.81 -2.05
N GLU A 190 16.95 -23.06 -2.11
CA GLU A 190 16.78 -21.88 -2.98
C GLU A 190 17.86 -20.80 -2.76
N ASP A 191 18.36 -20.67 -1.54
CA ASP A 191 19.34 -19.66 -1.16
C ASP A 191 20.75 -20.03 -1.69
N GLU A 192 21.04 -21.32 -1.90
CA GLU A 192 22.31 -21.79 -2.48
C GLU A 192 22.44 -21.41 -3.97
N VAL A 193 21.33 -21.49 -4.72
CA VAL A 193 21.29 -21.09 -6.14
C VAL A 193 21.61 -19.60 -6.29
N LEU A 194 21.02 -18.74 -5.44
CA LEU A 194 21.26 -17.29 -5.46
C LEU A 194 22.71 -16.91 -5.14
N LEU A 195 23.40 -17.71 -4.33
CA LEU A 195 24.82 -17.50 -4.01
C LEU A 195 25.73 -17.87 -5.19
N ILE A 196 25.31 -18.79 -6.05
CA ILE A 196 26.07 -19.26 -7.22
C ILE A 196 25.86 -18.32 -8.42
N GLU A 197 24.62 -17.95 -8.70
CA GLU A 197 24.25 -17.17 -9.90
C GLU A 197 24.34 -15.66 -9.70
N GLY A 198 24.35 -15.19 -8.45
CA GLY A 198 24.29 -13.76 -8.11
C GLY A 198 22.89 -13.32 -7.70
N LEU A 199 22.82 -12.32 -6.81
CA LEU A 199 21.55 -11.81 -6.28
C LEU A 199 20.97 -10.73 -7.19
N ASP A 200 20.27 -11.14 -8.24
CA ASP A 200 19.42 -10.24 -9.03
C ASP A 200 18.11 -9.97 -8.31
N ASN A 201 17.55 -8.76 -8.47
CA ASN A 201 16.25 -8.43 -7.89
C ASN A 201 15.13 -9.16 -8.63
N LEU A 202 14.68 -10.29 -8.08
CA LEU A 202 13.56 -11.08 -8.60
C LEU A 202 12.19 -10.45 -8.32
N GLU A 203 12.14 -9.45 -7.45
CA GLU A 203 10.89 -8.75 -7.14
C GLU A 203 10.58 -7.70 -8.21
N TYR A 204 9.33 -7.69 -8.66
CA TYR A 204 8.76 -6.62 -9.46
C TYR A 204 7.65 -5.93 -8.68
N LEU A 205 7.41 -4.64 -8.98
CA LEU A 205 6.26 -3.92 -8.46
C LEU A 205 5.09 -4.08 -9.43
N GLN A 206 4.00 -4.68 -8.95
CA GLN A 206 2.78 -4.87 -9.72
C GLN A 206 1.83 -3.68 -9.52
N LEU A 207 1.46 -2.99 -10.59
CA LEU A 207 0.46 -1.92 -10.56
C LEU A 207 -0.94 -2.49 -10.84
N GLN A 208 -1.95 -1.97 -10.14
CA GLN A 208 -3.35 -2.27 -10.51
C GLN A 208 -3.73 -1.51 -11.79
N ALA A 209 -4.67 -2.03 -12.58
CA ALA A 209 -5.13 -1.36 -13.81
C ALA A 209 -5.53 0.12 -13.57
N VAL A 210 -6.26 0.39 -12.49
CA VAL A 210 -6.63 1.77 -12.09
C VAL A 210 -5.44 2.65 -11.72
N GLU A 211 -4.40 2.07 -11.09
CA GLU A 211 -3.17 2.78 -10.73
C GLU A 211 -2.36 3.09 -12.00
N SER A 212 -2.19 2.10 -12.89
CA SER A 212 -1.49 2.24 -14.17
C SER A 212 -2.14 3.32 -15.03
N PHE A 213 -3.46 3.25 -15.20
CA PHE A 213 -4.17 4.25 -15.99
C PHE A 213 -4.09 5.64 -15.35
N TYR A 214 -4.21 5.76 -14.02
CA TYR A 214 -4.06 7.04 -13.32
C TYR A 214 -2.65 7.64 -13.48
N LEU A 215 -1.61 6.83 -13.32
CA LEU A 215 -0.22 7.27 -13.44
C LEU A 215 0.11 7.72 -14.87
N LYS A 216 -0.42 7.05 -15.89
CA LYS A 216 -0.22 7.41 -17.31
C LYS A 216 -1.07 8.60 -17.72
N PHE A 217 -2.39 8.54 -17.52
CA PHE A 217 -3.35 9.53 -18.03
C PHE A 217 -3.40 10.81 -17.20
N ALA A 218 -3.51 10.70 -15.87
CA ALA A 218 -3.72 11.87 -15.01
C ALA A 218 -2.39 12.53 -14.60
N LEU A 219 -1.34 11.73 -14.38
CA LEU A 219 -0.05 12.24 -13.89
C LEU A 219 1.04 12.32 -14.96
N GLY A 220 0.96 11.54 -16.04
CA GLY A 220 2.05 11.44 -17.03
C GLY A 220 3.36 10.92 -16.43
N ALA A 221 3.29 10.11 -15.37
CA ALA A 221 4.45 9.68 -14.59
C ALA A 221 5.04 8.34 -15.03
N ILE A 222 4.30 7.55 -15.82
CA ILE A 222 4.73 6.24 -16.32
C ILE A 222 4.51 6.15 -17.84
N ASP A 223 5.31 5.31 -18.49
CA ASP A 223 5.11 4.83 -19.86
C ASP A 223 4.99 3.32 -19.84
N ILE A 224 3.97 2.80 -20.51
CA ILE A 224 3.66 1.38 -20.52
C ILE A 224 4.08 0.80 -21.86
N PHE A 225 4.83 -0.30 -21.82
CA PHE A 225 5.33 -1.00 -23.00
C PHE A 225 4.71 -2.38 -23.08
N GLU A 226 4.23 -2.75 -24.26
CA GLU A 226 3.83 -4.11 -24.60
C GLU A 226 4.69 -4.55 -25.79
N GLN A 227 5.40 -5.67 -25.67
CA GLN A 227 6.31 -6.16 -26.73
C GLN A 227 7.28 -5.08 -27.26
N ASN A 228 7.78 -4.21 -26.36
CA ASN A 228 8.61 -3.03 -26.64
C ASN A 228 7.93 -1.85 -27.37
N GLU A 229 6.63 -1.88 -27.61
CA GLU A 229 5.88 -0.74 -28.13
C GLU A 229 5.19 0.02 -27.00
N SER A 230 5.31 1.35 -27.01
CA SER A 230 4.68 2.19 -25.99
C SER A 230 3.19 2.37 -26.28
N LEU A 231 2.36 2.07 -25.28
CA LEU A 231 0.91 2.23 -25.37
C LEU A 231 0.49 3.68 -25.16
N SER A 232 -0.37 4.15 -26.05
CA SER A 232 -1.10 5.40 -25.86
C SER A 232 -2.08 5.29 -24.68
N SER A 233 -2.49 6.43 -24.13
CA SER A 233 -3.49 6.45 -23.05
C SER A 233 -4.81 5.80 -23.46
N LEU A 234 -5.18 5.88 -24.74
CA LEU A 234 -6.41 5.27 -25.25
C LEU A 234 -6.31 3.75 -25.38
N GLU A 235 -5.19 3.24 -25.88
CA GLU A 235 -4.94 1.79 -25.95
C GLU A 235 -4.87 1.20 -24.54
N LEU A 236 -4.19 1.87 -23.62
CA LEU A 236 -4.14 1.47 -22.22
C LEU A 236 -5.53 1.42 -21.59
N PHE A 237 -6.35 2.44 -21.83
CA PHE A 237 -7.73 2.47 -21.34
C PHE A 237 -8.54 1.25 -21.81
N LYS A 238 -8.46 0.94 -23.10
CA LYS A 238 -9.16 -0.24 -23.69
C LYS A 238 -8.65 -1.55 -23.06
N LYS A 239 -7.34 -1.68 -22.87
CA LYS A 239 -6.72 -2.84 -22.20
C LYS A 239 -7.15 -2.97 -20.74
N CYS A 240 -7.14 -1.88 -19.98
CA CYS A 240 -7.59 -1.92 -18.59
C CYS A 240 -9.06 -2.33 -18.48
N ASN A 241 -9.90 -1.86 -19.41
CA ASN A 241 -11.30 -2.23 -19.47
C ASN A 241 -11.54 -3.69 -19.90
N SER A 242 -10.66 -4.27 -20.73
CA SER A 242 -10.75 -5.69 -21.08
C SER A 242 -10.33 -6.62 -19.93
N ILE A 243 -9.40 -6.18 -19.07
CA ILE A 243 -8.93 -6.94 -17.91
C ILE A 243 -9.99 -6.97 -16.79
N ASP A 244 -10.62 -5.83 -16.49
CA ASP A 244 -11.61 -5.69 -15.42
C ASP A 244 -12.88 -5.02 -15.95
N SER A 245 -13.98 -5.78 -15.99
CA SER A 245 -15.31 -5.26 -16.37
C SER A 245 -15.79 -4.10 -15.49
N LYS A 246 -15.29 -3.98 -14.25
CA LYS A 246 -15.61 -2.88 -13.32
C LYS A 246 -14.58 -1.76 -13.36
N PHE A 247 -13.62 -1.83 -14.27
CA PHE A 247 -12.50 -0.89 -14.37
C PHE A 247 -12.98 0.56 -14.39
N MET A 248 -14.00 0.89 -15.19
CA MET A 248 -14.51 2.26 -15.30
C MET A 248 -14.99 2.84 -13.97
N LEU A 249 -15.85 2.09 -13.27
CA LEU A 249 -16.38 2.51 -11.97
C LEU A 249 -15.24 2.62 -10.94
N ASN A 250 -14.36 1.62 -10.92
CA ASN A 250 -13.20 1.61 -10.03
C ASN A 250 -12.27 2.80 -10.31
N TYR A 251 -12.04 3.14 -11.58
CA TYR A 251 -11.17 4.23 -11.99
C TYR A 251 -11.75 5.60 -11.66
N VAL A 252 -13.03 5.84 -11.93
CA VAL A 252 -13.70 7.11 -11.61
C VAL A 252 -13.59 7.40 -10.12
N VAL A 253 -13.88 6.40 -9.27
CA VAL A 253 -13.78 6.54 -7.81
C VAL A 253 -12.31 6.66 -7.36
N TYR A 254 -11.41 5.91 -7.98
CA TYR A 254 -9.97 6.00 -7.70
C TYR A 254 -9.43 7.40 -8.01
N HIS A 255 -9.72 7.91 -9.20
CA HIS A 255 -9.34 9.25 -9.63
C HIS A 255 -9.91 10.31 -8.68
N HIS A 256 -11.20 10.24 -8.36
CA HIS A 256 -11.86 11.14 -7.42
C HIS A 256 -11.13 11.23 -6.07
N PHE A 257 -10.87 10.11 -5.41
CA PHE A 257 -10.19 10.12 -4.11
C PHE A 257 -8.71 10.50 -4.19
N ARG A 258 -7.99 10.12 -5.27
CA ARG A 258 -6.61 10.56 -5.48
C ARG A 258 -6.54 12.08 -5.71
N SER A 259 -7.48 12.67 -6.45
CA SER A 259 -7.58 14.12 -6.67
C SER A 259 -7.89 14.88 -5.37
N LEU A 260 -8.63 14.27 -4.44
CA LEU A 260 -8.84 14.81 -3.09
C LEU A 260 -7.61 14.65 -2.16
N GLY A 261 -6.53 14.02 -2.63
CA GLY A 261 -5.28 13.84 -1.88
C GLY A 261 -5.23 12.60 -1.00
N TRP A 262 -6.21 11.69 -1.11
CA TRP A 262 -6.15 10.42 -0.39
C TRP A 262 -5.15 9.45 -1.03
N CYS A 263 -4.44 8.71 -0.19
CA CYS A 263 -3.71 7.53 -0.63
C CYS A 263 -4.68 6.34 -0.70
N ALA A 264 -5.17 6.05 -1.91
CA ALA A 264 -6.04 4.93 -2.22
C ALA A 264 -5.27 3.62 -2.43
N ARG A 265 -5.76 2.52 -1.85
CA ARG A 265 -5.21 1.16 -1.99
C ARG A 265 -6.32 0.12 -2.10
N SER A 266 -6.02 -1.08 -2.60
CA SER A 266 -6.98 -2.19 -2.64
C SER A 266 -7.59 -2.49 -1.27
N GLY A 267 -8.92 -2.63 -1.23
CA GLY A 267 -9.69 -2.95 -0.03
C GLY A 267 -10.02 -4.43 0.16
N ILE A 268 -9.54 -5.31 -0.74
CA ILE A 268 -9.93 -6.74 -0.81
C ILE A 268 -9.84 -7.47 0.54
N LYS A 269 -8.87 -7.11 1.38
CA LYS A 269 -8.67 -7.70 2.71
C LYS A 269 -9.85 -7.47 3.67
N PHE A 270 -10.67 -6.46 3.44
CA PHE A 270 -11.81 -6.09 4.28
C PHE A 270 -13.15 -6.19 3.55
N GLY A 271 -13.18 -6.77 2.35
CA GLY A 271 -14.40 -6.94 1.55
C GLY A 271 -14.97 -5.63 1.00
N CYS A 272 -14.16 -4.58 0.91
CA CYS A 272 -14.50 -3.30 0.28
C CYS A 272 -13.61 -3.11 -0.96
N ASP A 273 -14.01 -2.24 -1.89
CA ASP A 273 -13.26 -2.04 -3.14
C ASP A 273 -11.92 -1.34 -2.88
N MET A 274 -11.93 -0.31 -2.01
CA MET A 274 -10.76 0.52 -1.75
C MET A 274 -10.61 0.88 -0.28
N LEU A 275 -9.39 1.23 0.11
CA LEU A 275 -9.03 1.81 1.40
C LEU A 275 -8.40 3.16 1.20
N LEU A 276 -8.81 4.12 2.01
CA LEU A 276 -8.24 5.46 1.99
C LEU A 276 -7.36 5.71 3.21
N TYR A 277 -6.14 6.13 2.94
CA TYR A 277 -5.18 6.59 3.94
C TYR A 277 -4.97 8.09 3.75
N LYS A 278 -4.93 8.84 4.86
CA LYS A 278 -4.67 10.29 4.80
C LYS A 278 -3.29 10.63 4.21
N ARG A 279 -2.28 9.82 4.54
CA ARG A 279 -0.90 9.99 4.04
C ARG A 279 -0.31 8.73 3.45
N GLY A 280 -0.56 7.57 4.07
CA GLY A 280 -0.16 6.27 3.55
C GLY A 280 0.00 5.21 4.65
N PRO A 281 0.20 3.93 4.27
CA PRO A 281 0.25 2.81 5.21
C PRO A 281 1.32 2.89 6.32
N PRO A 282 2.54 3.43 6.08
CA PRO A 282 3.55 3.56 7.14
C PRO A 282 3.20 4.60 8.21
N PHE A 283 2.35 5.57 7.88
CA PHE A 283 2.03 6.71 8.75
C PHE A 283 0.83 6.45 9.66
N SER A 284 -0.22 5.83 9.11
CA SER A 284 -1.45 5.57 9.84
C SER A 284 -2.19 4.38 9.25
N HIS A 285 -3.13 3.81 10.00
CA HIS A 285 -4.10 2.89 9.43
C HIS A 285 -5.01 3.62 8.42
N ALA A 286 -5.60 2.86 7.51
CA ALA A 286 -6.65 3.38 6.65
C ALA A 286 -7.81 3.88 7.51
N GLU A 287 -8.33 5.05 7.16
CA GLU A 287 -9.42 5.71 7.88
C GLU A 287 -10.77 5.23 7.36
N PHE A 288 -10.88 5.11 6.03
CA PHE A 288 -12.09 4.70 5.34
C PHE A 288 -11.89 3.43 4.53
N GLY A 289 -12.92 2.58 4.50
CA GLY A 289 -13.15 1.57 3.47
C GLY A 289 -14.26 2.06 2.55
N ILE A 290 -14.07 1.92 1.25
CA ILE A 290 -14.98 2.40 0.20
C ILE A 290 -15.69 1.22 -0.42
N LEU A 291 -17.02 1.30 -0.49
CA LEU A 291 -17.85 0.38 -1.27
C LEU A 291 -18.46 1.17 -2.43
N ILE A 292 -18.14 0.79 -3.65
CA ILE A 292 -18.59 1.44 -4.88
C ILE A 292 -19.96 0.87 -5.26
N ILE A 293 -20.92 1.77 -5.50
CA ILE A 293 -22.31 1.43 -5.79
C ILE A 293 -22.70 2.11 -7.11
N PRO A 294 -22.80 1.37 -8.23
CA PRO A 294 -23.31 1.94 -9.47
C PRO A 294 -24.81 2.26 -9.34
N THR A 295 -25.22 3.44 -9.80
CA THR A 295 -26.63 3.89 -9.71
C THR A 295 -27.54 3.16 -10.71
N LYS A 296 -26.99 2.69 -11.86
CA LYS A 296 -27.77 1.99 -12.91
C LYS A 296 -28.10 0.53 -12.59
N GLN A 297 -27.27 -0.16 -11.81
CA GLN A 297 -27.46 -1.58 -11.53
C GLN A 297 -28.51 -1.81 -10.44
N GLU A 298 -29.03 -3.04 -10.35
CA GLU A 298 -29.95 -3.41 -9.28
C GLU A 298 -29.39 -3.05 -7.91
N PHE A 299 -30.28 -2.60 -7.03
CA PHE A 299 -29.94 -2.15 -5.68
C PHE A 299 -29.11 -3.23 -4.98
N ILE A 300 -27.92 -2.86 -4.48
CA ILE A 300 -27.09 -3.80 -3.71
C ILE A 300 -27.93 -4.31 -2.54
N ASN A 301 -27.97 -5.62 -2.39
CA ASN A 301 -28.67 -6.26 -1.30
C ASN A 301 -28.16 -5.68 0.03
N TRP A 302 -29.07 -5.22 0.88
CA TRP A 302 -28.73 -4.67 2.20
C TRP A 302 -27.87 -5.63 3.03
N ILE A 303 -28.03 -6.94 2.82
CA ILE A 303 -27.23 -7.99 3.48
C ILE A 303 -25.75 -7.85 3.11
N ASP A 304 -25.44 -7.55 1.85
CA ASP A 304 -24.06 -7.39 1.38
C ASP A 304 -23.44 -6.13 1.98
N VAL A 305 -24.17 -5.00 1.92
CA VAL A 305 -23.73 -3.74 2.54
C VAL A 305 -23.50 -3.93 4.04
N SER A 306 -24.42 -4.60 4.74
CA SER A 306 -24.32 -4.89 6.17
C SER A 306 -23.14 -5.83 6.49
N SER A 307 -22.83 -6.77 5.60
CA SER A 307 -21.69 -7.68 5.76
C SER A 307 -20.36 -6.93 5.66
N VAL A 308 -20.22 -6.07 4.64
CA VAL A 308 -19.05 -5.20 4.49
C VAL A 308 -18.94 -4.24 5.68
N ALA A 309 -20.04 -3.60 6.07
CA ALA A 309 -20.09 -2.70 7.23
C ALA A 309 -19.65 -3.38 8.53
N ARG A 310 -20.02 -4.66 8.73
CA ARG A 310 -19.58 -5.45 9.88
C ARG A 310 -18.08 -5.71 9.85
N VAL A 311 -17.51 -6.08 8.71
CA VAL A 311 -16.07 -6.35 8.58
C VAL A 311 -15.26 -5.06 8.78
N VAL A 312 -15.63 -3.99 8.07
CA VAL A 312 -14.96 -2.68 8.13
C VAL A 312 -15.06 -2.07 9.54
N GLY A 313 -16.26 -2.10 10.14
CA GLY A 313 -16.47 -1.65 11.52
C GLY A 313 -15.73 -2.50 12.55
N GLY A 314 -15.63 -3.81 12.34
CA GLY A 314 -14.88 -4.73 13.19
C GLY A 314 -13.37 -4.43 13.26
N VAL A 315 -12.81 -3.83 12.20
CA VAL A 315 -11.42 -3.37 12.15
C VAL A 315 -11.27 -1.87 12.43
N LYS A 316 -12.28 -1.26 13.06
CA LYS A 316 -12.35 0.15 13.49
C LYS A 316 -12.09 1.14 12.35
N LYS A 317 -12.62 0.85 11.16
CA LYS A 317 -12.65 1.78 10.02
C LYS A 317 -14.06 2.25 9.77
N ASN A 318 -14.17 3.39 9.10
CA ASN A 318 -15.44 3.93 8.67
C ASN A 318 -15.75 3.40 7.26
N LEU A 319 -17.00 2.98 7.03
CA LEU A 319 -17.44 2.59 5.69
C LEU A 319 -18.02 3.82 4.99
N VAL A 320 -17.62 4.07 3.75
CA VAL A 320 -18.22 5.07 2.87
C VAL A 320 -18.85 4.34 1.70
N LEU A 321 -20.13 4.61 1.47
CA LEU A 321 -20.84 4.17 0.28
C LEU A 321 -20.61 5.23 -0.79
N CYS A 322 -20.02 4.82 -1.91
CA CYS A 322 -19.63 5.70 -2.99
C CYS A 322 -20.54 5.42 -4.18
N TYR A 323 -21.58 6.23 -4.33
CA TYR A 323 -22.52 6.12 -5.44
C TYR A 323 -21.91 6.75 -6.69
N VAL A 324 -21.98 6.02 -7.80
CA VAL A 324 -21.46 6.46 -9.09
C VAL A 324 -22.63 6.55 -10.06
N ASP A 325 -22.98 7.78 -10.44
CA ASP A 325 -23.96 8.03 -11.48
C ASP A 325 -23.28 7.83 -12.84
N GLU A 326 -23.80 6.87 -13.60
CA GLU A 326 -23.34 6.53 -14.94
C GLU A 326 -24.14 7.30 -16.01
N PRO A 327 -23.54 7.61 -17.17
CA PRO A 327 -24.26 8.25 -18.28
C PRO A 327 -25.50 7.44 -18.67
N ILE A 328 -26.62 8.11 -18.99
CA ILE A 328 -27.90 7.45 -19.30
C ILE A 328 -27.79 6.55 -20.54
N GLU A 329 -27.07 7.02 -21.57
CA GLU A 329 -26.77 6.23 -22.76
C GLU A 329 -25.70 5.18 -22.46
N ASP A 330 -25.90 3.97 -22.96
CA ASP A 330 -24.90 2.91 -22.87
C ASP A 330 -23.80 3.21 -23.90
N ILE A 331 -22.73 3.83 -23.41
CA ILE A 331 -21.57 4.19 -24.24
C ILE A 331 -20.72 2.94 -24.42
N GLU A 332 -20.51 2.52 -25.67
CA GLU A 332 -19.53 1.50 -25.98
C GLU A 332 -18.12 2.03 -25.71
N LEU A 333 -17.51 1.55 -24.62
CA LEU A 333 -16.17 1.95 -24.19
C LEU A 333 -15.09 1.67 -25.25
N SER A 334 -15.36 0.75 -26.18
CA SER A 334 -14.53 0.42 -27.35
C SER A 334 -14.40 1.56 -28.37
N GLU A 335 -15.43 2.40 -28.50
CA GLU A 335 -15.52 3.46 -29.51
C GLU A 335 -15.09 4.84 -29.00
N VAL A 336 -14.76 4.93 -27.71
CA VAL A 336 -14.33 6.17 -27.08
C VAL A 336 -13.07 6.71 -27.77
N SER A 337 -13.11 7.98 -28.16
CA SER A 337 -11.97 8.71 -28.72
C SER A 337 -11.36 9.70 -27.72
N ASP A 338 -12.20 10.35 -26.89
CA ASP A 338 -11.77 11.26 -25.85
C ASP A 338 -12.21 10.79 -24.45
N ILE A 339 -11.23 10.34 -23.68
CA ILE A 339 -11.43 9.83 -22.32
C ILE A 339 -11.80 10.95 -21.35
N ALA A 340 -11.30 12.17 -21.55
CA ALA A 340 -11.59 13.28 -20.64
C ALA A 340 -13.06 13.70 -20.72
N SER A 341 -13.62 13.71 -21.92
CA SER A 341 -15.06 13.96 -22.11
C SER A 341 -15.92 12.83 -21.55
N LEU A 342 -15.49 11.58 -21.68
CA LEU A 342 -16.16 10.44 -21.06
C LEU A 342 -16.22 10.56 -19.53
N LEU A 343 -15.09 10.86 -18.87
CA LEU A 343 -15.01 10.95 -17.41
C LEU A 343 -15.92 12.05 -16.84
N LYS A 344 -16.17 13.13 -17.59
CA LYS A 344 -17.08 14.23 -17.16
C LYS A 344 -18.54 13.80 -17.06
N LEU A 345 -18.92 12.70 -17.71
CA LEU A 345 -20.29 12.18 -17.67
C LEU A 345 -20.58 11.42 -16.37
N TYR A 346 -19.55 10.98 -15.67
CA TYR A 346 -19.69 10.28 -14.40
C TYR A 346 -19.73 11.27 -13.23
N LYS A 347 -20.56 10.98 -12.24
CA LYS A 347 -20.62 11.75 -11.00
C LYS A 347 -20.48 10.85 -9.79
N VAL A 348 -19.63 11.25 -8.85
CA VAL A 348 -19.36 10.51 -7.62
C VAL A 348 -20.05 11.21 -6.44
N THR A 349 -20.84 10.46 -5.67
CA THR A 349 -21.48 10.93 -4.44
C THR A 349 -21.07 10.04 -3.27
N GLU A 350 -20.49 10.65 -2.24
CA GLU A 350 -20.02 9.96 -1.05
C GLU A 350 -21.04 10.03 0.08
N ILE A 351 -21.38 8.89 0.68
CA ILE A 351 -22.24 8.82 1.86
C ILE A 351 -21.52 8.02 2.95
N LEU A 352 -21.25 8.69 4.07
CA LEU A 352 -20.68 8.02 5.25
C LEU A 352 -21.72 7.07 5.86
N TYR A 353 -21.43 5.77 5.84
CA TYR A 353 -22.28 4.79 6.49
C TYR A 353 -22.07 4.85 8.00
N ARG A 354 -23.12 5.19 8.73
CA ARG A 354 -23.17 5.08 10.19
C ARG A 354 -24.20 4.04 10.58
N ARG A 355 -23.75 3.01 11.30
CA ARG A 355 -24.66 2.02 11.87
C ARG A 355 -25.56 2.73 12.88
N TRP A 356 -26.86 2.73 12.62
CA TRP A 356 -27.84 3.19 13.58
C TRP A 356 -27.79 2.28 14.81
N THR A 357 -27.54 2.89 15.97
CA THR A 357 -27.52 2.21 17.25
C THR A 357 -28.52 2.90 18.17
N PRO A 358 -29.64 2.24 18.55
CA PRO A 358 -30.70 2.90 19.30
C PRO A 358 -30.22 3.58 20.57
N SER A 359 -29.22 3.03 21.25
CA SER A 359 -28.64 3.59 22.47
C SER A 359 -27.78 4.84 22.26
N LYS A 360 -27.35 5.12 21.03
CA LYS A 360 -26.47 6.26 20.68
C LYS A 360 -27.10 7.27 19.71
N SER A 361 -28.23 6.91 19.10
CA SER A 361 -28.83 7.64 17.96
C SER A 361 -30.26 8.11 18.26
N ARG A 362 -30.61 8.21 19.55
CA ARG A 362 -31.94 8.63 20.04
C ARG A 362 -32.03 10.12 20.39
N ASP A 363 -30.90 10.81 20.37
CA ASP A 363 -30.80 12.27 20.43
C ASP A 363 -30.73 12.82 19.00
#